data_AF-A0A917XP00-F1
#
_entry.id   AF-A0A917XP00-F1
#
_cell.length_a   1.000
_cell.length_b   1.000
_cell.length_c   1.000
_cell.angle_alpha   90.00
_cell.angle_beta   90.00
_cell.angle_gamma   90.00
#
_symmetry.space_group_name_H-M   'P 1'
#
loop_
_entity.id
_entity.type
_entity.pdbx_description
1 polymer ?
#
loop_
_entity_poly.entity_id
_entity_poly.type
_entity_poly.pdbx_seq_one_letter_code
_entity_poly.pdbx_strand_id
1 'polypeptide(L)'
;MAQLNHAELVDKKFVLFAEGCFGLFTSKIGASLLRYRGDRCVAVIDSRKAGQTVQDVLGYGGPIPIVSRVEQALHLQPEVMIIGKGLHSAELPSGWKPHLLAAVQSGLHIINSIHYRLTDDADIARVVRDKGITVWETKDAPKVPLNKARVLDLDAWIVHTCGSDCNIGKKTTGLEIWNEANRRGIPTGFAATGQSGILISGHGVAVDAVPGDFMGGAVEQVVIQAAAGNEWVVVEGQAGLNHIQGSGVALTILHSALPHALVFCHRLGAERTKVWETPIPPIAEIIRMNEELSGVLRPARVAAISVNSVGFSDEDYRREAEKLEADTGLPVVDPIREGSAARLVDILRAHQLETAHQQPARLS
;
A
#
# COMPACT_ATOMS: atom_id res chain seq x y z
N MET A 1 -20.35 23.88 -3.37
CA MET A 1 -20.16 22.80 -2.39
C MET A 1 -18.67 22.71 -2.09
N ALA A 2 -18.27 22.41 -0.86
CA ALA A 2 -16.86 22.14 -0.55
C ALA A 2 -16.40 20.91 -1.34
N GLN A 3 -15.18 20.91 -1.87
CA GLN A 3 -14.60 19.71 -2.47
C GLN A 3 -14.38 18.66 -1.38
N LEU A 4 -14.77 17.42 -1.68
CA LEU A 4 -14.53 16.31 -0.77
C LEU A 4 -13.03 16.03 -0.67
N ASN A 5 -12.56 15.72 0.53
CA ASN A 5 -11.20 15.22 0.71
C ASN A 5 -11.12 13.71 0.43
N HIS A 6 -9.91 13.17 0.34
CA HIS A 6 -9.69 11.77 0.01
C HIS A 6 -10.34 10.78 0.99
N ALA A 7 -10.27 11.07 2.30
CA ALA A 7 -10.87 10.20 3.32
C ALA A 7 -12.39 10.12 3.14
N GLU A 8 -13.04 11.26 2.86
CA GLU A 8 -14.46 11.30 2.56
C GLU A 8 -14.81 10.52 1.29
N LEU A 9 -13.96 10.55 0.26
CA LEU A 9 -14.18 9.82 -0.99
C LEU A 9 -14.05 8.31 -0.82
N VAL A 10 -13.03 7.81 -0.10
CA VAL A 10 -12.85 6.35 0.07
C VAL A 10 -13.91 5.71 0.97
N ASP A 11 -14.58 6.50 1.81
CA ASP A 11 -15.69 6.04 2.64
C ASP A 11 -17.03 5.97 1.90
N LYS A 12 -17.11 6.41 0.65
CA LYS A 12 -18.32 6.31 -0.15
C LYS A 12 -18.50 4.95 -0.81
N LYS A 13 -19.74 4.63 -1.18
CA LYS A 13 -20.00 3.47 -2.05
C LYS A 13 -19.38 3.73 -3.41
N PHE A 14 -18.67 2.73 -3.95
CA PHE A 14 -17.92 2.93 -5.18
C PHE A 14 -18.13 1.82 -6.21
N VAL A 15 -17.90 2.18 -7.47
CA VAL A 15 -17.61 1.22 -8.54
C VAL A 15 -16.11 1.18 -8.80
N LEU A 16 -15.57 -0.02 -8.98
CA LEU A 16 -14.16 -0.21 -9.33
C LEU A 16 -14.02 -0.23 -10.85
N PHE A 17 -13.30 0.71 -11.42
CA PHE A 17 -12.99 0.71 -12.85
C PHE A 17 -11.73 -0.09 -13.13
N ALA A 18 -11.87 -1.20 -13.87
CA ALA A 18 -10.78 -2.09 -14.24
C ALA A 18 -10.94 -2.60 -15.68
N GLU A 19 -11.40 -1.73 -16.58
CA GLU A 19 -11.81 -2.07 -17.94
C GLU A 19 -10.73 -2.86 -18.70
N GLY A 20 -11.09 -4.08 -19.11
CA GLY A 20 -10.23 -5.03 -19.80
C GLY A 20 -9.03 -5.53 -18.99
N CYS A 21 -8.97 -5.33 -17.69
CA CYS A 21 -7.78 -5.70 -16.93
C CYS A 21 -8.06 -6.21 -15.55
N PHE A 22 -9.31 -6.44 -15.20
CA PHE A 22 -9.65 -6.90 -13.87
C PHE A 22 -9.01 -8.27 -13.60
N GLY A 23 -8.31 -8.41 -12.48
CA GLY A 23 -7.63 -9.64 -12.11
C GLY A 23 -6.58 -9.43 -11.02
N LEU A 24 -6.17 -10.52 -10.38
CA LEU A 24 -5.32 -10.47 -9.18
C LEU A 24 -3.99 -9.73 -9.42
N PHE A 25 -3.37 -9.95 -10.59
CA PHE A 25 -2.09 -9.34 -10.94
C PHE A 25 -2.21 -8.23 -12.00
N THR A 26 -3.28 -8.23 -12.79
CA THR A 26 -3.50 -7.28 -13.89
C THR A 26 -4.15 -5.97 -13.46
N SER A 27 -4.89 -5.99 -12.34
CA SER A 27 -5.47 -4.82 -11.67
C SER A 27 -5.17 -4.87 -10.16
N LYS A 28 -3.88 -5.00 -9.81
CA LYS A 28 -3.42 -5.17 -8.42
C LYS A 28 -4.02 -4.15 -7.44
N ILE A 29 -4.11 -2.88 -7.85
CA ILE A 29 -4.67 -1.82 -7.00
C ILE A 29 -6.12 -2.16 -6.62
N GLY A 30 -6.94 -2.46 -7.62
CA GLY A 30 -8.34 -2.82 -7.42
C GLY A 30 -8.53 -4.15 -6.70
N ALA A 31 -7.77 -5.19 -7.06
CA ALA A 31 -7.81 -6.48 -6.37
C ALA A 31 -7.47 -6.30 -4.87
N SER A 32 -6.45 -5.51 -4.57
CA SER A 32 -6.11 -5.23 -3.18
C SER A 32 -7.15 -4.35 -2.49
N LEU A 33 -7.75 -3.37 -3.16
CA LEU A 33 -8.79 -2.54 -2.56
C LEU A 33 -10.01 -3.40 -2.17
N LEU A 34 -10.43 -4.30 -3.06
CA LEU A 34 -11.55 -5.22 -2.81
C LEU A 34 -11.29 -6.17 -1.63
N ARG A 35 -10.03 -6.51 -1.35
CA ARG A 35 -9.68 -7.35 -0.20
C ARG A 35 -9.94 -6.64 1.14
N TYR A 36 -9.65 -5.35 1.23
CA TYR A 36 -9.72 -4.61 2.51
C TYR A 36 -10.92 -3.66 2.63
N ARG A 37 -11.55 -3.31 1.50
CA ARG A 37 -12.67 -2.34 1.39
C ARG A 37 -13.75 -2.83 0.43
N GLY A 38 -13.85 -4.14 0.24
CA GLY A 38 -14.81 -4.76 -0.68
C GLY A 38 -16.27 -4.55 -0.27
N ASP A 39 -16.53 -4.34 1.02
CA ASP A 39 -17.83 -4.04 1.61
C ASP A 39 -18.50 -2.79 1.02
N ARG A 40 -17.71 -1.85 0.48
CA ARG A 40 -18.21 -0.61 -0.14
C ARG A 40 -18.26 -0.66 -1.67
N CYS A 41 -17.72 -1.70 -2.28
CA CYS A 41 -17.73 -1.86 -3.73
C CYS A 41 -19.07 -2.44 -4.20
N VAL A 42 -19.80 -1.70 -5.02
CA VAL A 42 -21.10 -2.15 -5.52
C VAL A 42 -21.02 -2.88 -6.86
N ALA A 43 -19.99 -2.61 -7.66
CA ALA A 43 -19.73 -3.31 -8.93
C ALA A 43 -18.30 -3.06 -9.43
N VAL A 44 -17.81 -3.95 -10.29
CA VAL A 44 -16.58 -3.76 -11.07
C VAL A 44 -16.92 -3.51 -12.53
N ILE A 45 -16.28 -2.53 -13.16
CA ILE A 45 -16.43 -2.22 -14.58
C ILE A 45 -15.30 -2.93 -15.35
N ASP A 46 -15.64 -4.01 -16.05
CA ASP A 46 -14.77 -4.72 -17.00
C ASP A 46 -15.61 -5.46 -18.04
N SER A 47 -15.64 -4.96 -19.28
CA SER A 47 -16.40 -5.54 -20.38
C SER A 47 -16.00 -6.98 -20.73
N ARG A 48 -14.75 -7.37 -20.51
CA ARG A 48 -14.27 -8.73 -20.82
C ARG A 48 -14.75 -9.77 -19.82
N LYS A 49 -15.20 -9.32 -18.64
CA LYS A 49 -15.60 -10.18 -17.52
C LYS A 49 -17.04 -9.91 -17.08
N ALA A 50 -17.79 -9.12 -17.85
CA ALA A 50 -19.18 -8.82 -17.57
C ALA A 50 -20.02 -10.10 -17.42
N GLY A 51 -20.87 -10.14 -16.40
CA GLY A 51 -21.69 -11.30 -16.04
C GLY A 51 -21.04 -12.26 -15.05
N GLN A 52 -19.74 -12.13 -14.77
CA GLN A 52 -19.07 -12.83 -13.66
C GLN A 52 -19.18 -12.01 -12.37
N THR A 53 -18.79 -12.62 -11.25
CA THR A 53 -18.60 -11.95 -9.97
C THR A 53 -17.13 -11.73 -9.64
N VAL A 54 -16.85 -10.87 -8.67
CA VAL A 54 -15.50 -10.69 -8.13
C VAL A 54 -14.94 -11.98 -7.56
N GLN A 55 -15.79 -12.80 -6.90
CA GLN A 55 -15.42 -14.13 -6.40
C GLN A 55 -14.89 -15.04 -7.53
N ASP A 56 -15.58 -15.07 -8.68
CA ASP A 56 -15.18 -15.92 -9.83
C ASP A 56 -13.80 -15.55 -10.36
N VAL A 57 -13.43 -14.27 -10.29
CA VAL A 57 -12.20 -13.75 -10.90
C VAL A 57 -11.02 -13.69 -9.94
N LEU A 58 -11.26 -13.36 -8.66
CA LEU A 58 -10.20 -13.17 -7.67
C LEU A 58 -10.10 -14.29 -6.64
N GLY A 59 -11.13 -15.13 -6.50
CA GLY A 59 -11.24 -16.14 -5.44
C GLY A 59 -11.65 -15.57 -4.07
N TYR A 60 -11.93 -14.27 -4.00
CA TYR A 60 -12.47 -13.56 -2.83
C TYR A 60 -13.30 -12.37 -3.32
N GLY A 61 -14.01 -11.69 -2.43
CA GLY A 61 -14.82 -10.51 -2.75
C GLY A 61 -16.30 -10.81 -3.04
N GLY A 62 -16.71 -12.08 -2.95
CA GLY A 62 -18.13 -12.45 -2.90
C GLY A 62 -18.92 -12.08 -4.16
N PRO A 63 -20.23 -11.81 -4.02
CA PRO A 63 -21.16 -11.70 -5.15
C PRO A 63 -21.11 -10.33 -5.85
N ILE A 64 -20.07 -9.51 -5.64
CA ILE A 64 -19.95 -8.20 -6.28
C ILE A 64 -19.98 -8.41 -7.81
N PRO A 65 -20.95 -7.82 -8.53
CA PRO A 65 -21.12 -8.08 -9.96
C PRO A 65 -20.06 -7.37 -10.78
N ILE A 66 -19.67 -8.00 -11.89
CA ILE A 66 -18.85 -7.38 -12.94
C ILE A 66 -19.77 -6.99 -14.09
N VAL A 67 -19.75 -5.72 -14.46
CA VAL A 67 -20.58 -5.12 -15.50
C VAL A 67 -19.72 -4.49 -16.60
N SER A 68 -20.28 -4.32 -17.80
CA SER A 68 -19.51 -3.80 -18.93
C SER A 68 -19.41 -2.27 -18.97
N ARG A 69 -20.27 -1.57 -18.23
CA ARG A 69 -20.35 -0.10 -18.25
C ARG A 69 -20.92 0.42 -16.94
N VAL A 70 -20.58 1.66 -16.59
CA VAL A 70 -20.92 2.28 -15.30
C VAL A 70 -22.42 2.44 -15.11
N GLU A 71 -23.16 2.71 -16.19
CA GLU A 71 -24.59 2.93 -16.21
C GLU A 71 -25.37 1.74 -15.65
N GLN A 72 -24.84 0.52 -15.84
CA GLN A 72 -25.45 -0.72 -15.34
C GLN A 72 -25.38 -0.83 -13.81
N ALA A 73 -24.47 -0.11 -13.16
CA ALA A 73 -24.31 -0.12 -11.71
C ALA A 73 -24.98 1.07 -11.01
N LEU A 74 -25.49 2.08 -11.74
CA LEU A 74 -26.04 3.30 -11.14
C LEU A 74 -27.25 3.06 -10.23
N HIS A 75 -28.04 2.01 -10.49
CA HIS A 75 -29.16 1.63 -9.64
C HIS A 75 -28.72 1.18 -8.24
N LEU A 76 -27.45 0.81 -8.06
CA LEU A 76 -26.83 0.50 -6.76
C LEU A 76 -26.33 1.76 -6.02
N GLN A 77 -26.55 2.94 -6.60
CA GLN A 77 -26.22 4.25 -6.06
C GLN A 77 -24.75 4.38 -5.64
N PRO A 78 -23.77 4.05 -6.52
CA PRO A 78 -22.39 4.45 -6.26
C PRO A 78 -22.28 5.97 -6.27
N GLU A 79 -21.36 6.50 -5.47
CA GLU A 79 -21.05 7.93 -5.44
C GLU A 79 -19.66 8.21 -6.04
N VAL A 80 -18.80 7.20 -6.09
CA VAL A 80 -17.40 7.30 -6.52
C VAL A 80 -17.08 6.21 -7.54
N MET A 81 -16.27 6.55 -8.53
CA MET A 81 -15.56 5.58 -9.35
C MET A 81 -14.07 5.61 -9.00
N ILE A 82 -13.50 4.45 -8.70
CA ILE A 82 -12.07 4.31 -8.36
C ILE A 82 -11.38 3.58 -9.51
N ILE A 83 -10.32 4.17 -10.07
CA ILE A 83 -9.51 3.49 -11.08
C ILE A 83 -8.63 2.44 -10.39
N GLY A 84 -8.95 1.17 -10.63
CA GLY A 84 -8.36 -0.01 -9.99
C GLY A 84 -7.05 -0.50 -10.59
N LYS A 85 -6.42 0.28 -11.47
CA LYS A 85 -5.18 -0.08 -12.14
C LYS A 85 -4.21 1.10 -12.17
N GLY A 86 -2.94 0.82 -11.87
CA GLY A 86 -1.84 1.71 -12.18
C GLY A 86 -1.35 1.44 -13.61
N LEU A 87 -0.98 2.49 -14.32
CA LEU A 87 -0.39 2.40 -15.65
C LEU A 87 1.09 2.76 -15.57
N HIS A 88 1.92 2.06 -16.33
CA HIS A 88 3.33 2.42 -16.55
C HIS A 88 3.49 3.45 -17.68
N SER A 89 2.43 4.19 -17.99
CA SER A 89 2.37 5.20 -19.03
C SER A 89 1.62 6.43 -18.52
N ALA A 90 2.00 7.60 -19.03
CA ALA A 90 1.25 8.83 -18.86
C ALA A 90 0.07 8.94 -19.83
N GLU A 91 -0.07 8.01 -20.77
CA GLU A 91 -1.17 7.98 -21.74
C GLU A 91 -2.38 7.21 -21.20
N LEU A 92 -3.57 7.67 -21.59
CA LEU A 92 -4.81 6.98 -21.30
C LEU A 92 -5.05 5.85 -22.31
N PRO A 93 -5.35 4.61 -21.88
CA PRO A 93 -5.63 3.52 -22.80
C PRO A 93 -6.79 3.83 -23.75
N SER A 94 -6.67 3.37 -25.00
CA SER A 94 -7.72 3.52 -25.99
C SER A 94 -9.02 2.88 -25.47
N GLY A 95 -10.11 3.64 -25.56
CA GLY A 95 -11.43 3.20 -25.08
C GLY A 95 -11.73 3.49 -23.61
N TRP A 96 -10.77 3.93 -22.78
CA TRP A 96 -11.09 4.27 -21.38
C TRP A 96 -11.82 5.62 -21.23
N LYS A 97 -11.51 6.61 -22.08
CA LYS A 97 -12.12 7.96 -22.01
C LYS A 97 -13.65 7.96 -22.02
N PRO A 98 -14.35 7.19 -22.89
CA PRO A 98 -15.81 7.08 -22.84
C PRO A 98 -16.36 6.65 -21.48
N HIS A 99 -15.76 5.67 -20.82
CA HIS A 99 -16.19 5.23 -19.49
C HIS A 99 -15.97 6.30 -18.42
N LEU A 100 -14.83 7.00 -18.49
CA LEU A 100 -14.51 8.09 -17.57
C LEU A 100 -15.48 9.26 -17.72
N LEU A 101 -15.82 9.63 -18.96
CA LEU A 101 -16.83 10.64 -19.25
C LEU A 101 -18.21 10.21 -18.75
N ALA A 102 -18.62 8.98 -19.01
CA ALA A 102 -19.91 8.45 -18.54
C ALA A 102 -20.03 8.51 -17.01
N ALA A 103 -18.95 8.22 -16.27
CA ALA A 103 -18.95 8.29 -14.81
C ALA A 103 -19.15 9.73 -14.30
N VAL A 104 -18.38 10.71 -14.80
CA VAL A 104 -18.56 12.11 -14.38
C VAL A 104 -19.90 12.69 -14.84
N GLN A 105 -20.39 12.31 -16.02
CA GLN A 105 -21.71 12.69 -16.51
C GLN A 105 -22.83 12.10 -15.64
N SER A 106 -22.63 10.92 -15.07
CA SER A 106 -23.56 10.28 -14.13
C SER A 106 -23.47 10.86 -12.71
N GLY A 107 -22.58 11.82 -12.47
CA GLY A 107 -22.43 12.48 -11.18
C GLY A 107 -21.48 11.79 -10.21
N LEU A 108 -20.68 10.82 -10.68
CA LEU A 108 -19.70 10.15 -9.83
C LEU A 108 -18.45 10.99 -9.64
N HIS A 109 -17.97 11.07 -8.41
CA HIS A 109 -16.60 11.48 -8.11
C HIS A 109 -15.60 10.45 -8.65
N ILE A 110 -14.37 10.87 -8.91
CA ILE A 110 -13.34 9.96 -9.41
C ILE A 110 -12.13 10.00 -8.48
N ILE A 111 -11.66 8.82 -8.07
CA ILE A 111 -10.31 8.67 -7.53
C ILE A 111 -9.43 8.12 -8.65
N ASN A 112 -8.52 8.98 -9.13
CA ASN A 112 -7.61 8.67 -10.21
C ASN A 112 -6.31 8.07 -9.67
N SER A 113 -5.99 6.86 -10.14
CA SER A 113 -4.79 6.11 -9.74
C SER A 113 -3.76 5.98 -10.88
N ILE A 114 -3.91 6.69 -11.99
CA ILE A 114 -2.95 6.65 -13.12
C ILE A 114 -2.16 7.95 -13.21
N HIS A 115 -1.14 7.99 -14.07
CA HIS A 115 -0.32 9.19 -14.30
C HIS A 115 -1.00 10.21 -15.22
N TYR A 116 -1.91 9.76 -16.09
CA TYR A 116 -2.73 10.67 -16.90
C TYR A 116 -3.67 11.47 -16.00
N ARG A 117 -3.50 12.80 -15.96
CA ARG A 117 -4.33 13.71 -15.15
C ARG A 117 -5.68 13.92 -15.84
N LEU A 118 -6.76 13.52 -15.18
CA LEU A 118 -8.10 13.66 -15.73
C LEU A 118 -8.56 15.13 -15.73
N THR A 119 -8.02 15.92 -14.80
CA THR A 119 -8.27 17.37 -14.72
C THR A 119 -7.68 18.16 -15.88
N ASP A 120 -6.73 17.59 -16.62
CA ASP A 120 -6.05 18.26 -17.75
C ASP A 120 -6.74 17.93 -19.08
N ASP A 121 -7.57 16.88 -19.13
CA ASP A 121 -8.40 16.56 -20.30
C ASP A 121 -9.58 17.54 -20.40
N ALA A 122 -9.64 18.31 -21.49
CA ALA A 122 -10.62 19.38 -21.65
C ALA A 122 -12.09 18.90 -21.56
N ASP A 123 -12.39 17.69 -22.04
CA ASP A 123 -13.76 17.17 -22.02
C ASP A 123 -14.16 16.75 -20.61
N ILE A 124 -13.29 16.03 -19.91
CA ILE A 124 -13.53 15.59 -18.53
C ILE A 124 -13.57 16.80 -17.60
N ALA A 125 -12.59 17.70 -17.69
CA ALA A 125 -12.48 18.88 -16.84
C ALA A 125 -13.70 19.81 -16.95
N ARG A 126 -14.28 19.94 -18.15
CA ARG A 126 -15.53 20.70 -18.34
C ARG A 126 -16.67 20.08 -17.54
N VAL A 127 -16.93 18.77 -17.71
CA VAL A 127 -18.03 18.10 -17.01
C VAL A 127 -17.83 18.13 -15.49
N VAL A 128 -16.59 17.95 -15.04
CA VAL A 128 -16.21 18.01 -13.62
C VAL A 128 -16.59 19.37 -13.01
N ARG A 129 -16.27 20.48 -13.70
CA ARG A 129 -16.65 21.83 -13.25
C ARG A 129 -18.16 22.04 -13.27
N ASP A 130 -18.82 21.69 -14.38
CA ASP A 130 -20.25 21.94 -14.58
C ASP A 130 -21.12 21.20 -13.55
N LYS A 131 -20.71 20.00 -13.14
CA LYS A 131 -21.44 19.16 -12.17
C LYS A 131 -20.91 19.26 -10.73
N GLY A 132 -19.86 20.04 -10.48
CA GLY A 132 -19.26 20.16 -9.15
C GLY A 132 -18.67 18.85 -8.63
N ILE A 133 -18.11 18.03 -9.51
CA ILE A 133 -17.53 16.73 -9.19
C ILE A 133 -16.12 16.92 -8.62
N THR A 134 -15.78 16.16 -7.58
CA THR A 134 -14.39 16.02 -7.15
C THR A 134 -13.68 14.92 -7.94
N VAL A 135 -12.51 15.27 -8.50
CA VAL A 135 -11.53 14.31 -9.02
C VAL A 135 -10.31 14.36 -8.10
N TRP A 136 -10.02 13.26 -7.43
CA TRP A 136 -8.82 13.12 -6.60
C TRP A 136 -7.68 12.49 -7.40
N GLU A 137 -6.66 13.28 -7.67
CA GLU A 137 -5.44 12.86 -8.37
C GLU A 137 -4.46 12.23 -7.36
N THR A 138 -4.46 10.91 -7.21
CA THR A 138 -3.67 10.22 -6.15
C THR A 138 -2.16 10.44 -6.29
N LYS A 139 -1.69 10.74 -7.51
CA LYS A 139 -0.28 11.03 -7.80
C LYS A 139 0.05 12.53 -7.81
N ASP A 140 -0.85 13.38 -7.35
CA ASP A 140 -0.52 14.79 -7.15
C ASP A 140 0.35 14.93 -5.89
N ALA A 141 1.57 15.42 -6.06
CA ALA A 141 2.52 15.53 -4.97
C ALA A 141 2.07 16.65 -4.01
N PRO A 142 1.95 16.36 -2.70
CA PRO A 142 1.61 17.40 -1.73
C PRO A 142 2.75 18.42 -1.62
N LYS A 143 2.40 19.68 -1.36
CA LYS A 143 3.39 20.70 -0.98
C LYS A 143 3.77 20.49 0.47
N VAL A 144 4.99 20.02 0.70
CA VAL A 144 5.50 19.65 2.02
C VAL A 144 6.85 20.33 2.29
N PRO A 145 7.16 20.65 3.55
CA PRO A 145 8.50 21.12 3.91
C PRO A 145 9.53 19.99 3.76
N LEU A 146 10.82 20.33 3.74
CA LEU A 146 11.91 19.35 3.81
C LEU A 146 11.83 18.55 5.13
N ASN A 147 12.36 17.33 5.10
CA ASN A 147 12.50 16.48 6.28
C ASN A 147 13.40 17.16 7.32
N LYS A 148 12.98 17.16 8.60
CA LYS A 148 13.75 17.73 9.72
C LYS A 148 13.89 16.75 10.90
N ALA A 149 13.71 15.45 10.67
CA ALA A 149 13.72 14.39 11.67
C ALA A 149 12.71 14.60 12.82
N ARG A 150 11.59 15.28 12.56
CA ARG A 150 10.48 15.53 13.49
C ARG A 150 9.82 14.24 13.98
N VAL A 151 9.98 13.13 13.25
CA VAL A 151 9.57 11.79 13.74
C VAL A 151 10.31 11.37 15.02
N LEU A 152 11.43 12.00 15.36
CA LEU A 152 12.13 11.76 16.61
C LEU A 152 11.38 12.27 17.84
N ASP A 153 10.52 13.27 17.66
CA ASP A 153 9.72 13.88 18.73
C ASP A 153 8.43 13.09 19.03
N LEU A 154 8.11 12.08 18.20
CA LEU A 154 6.92 11.25 18.36
C LEU A 154 7.12 10.23 19.48
N ASP A 155 6.10 10.07 20.32
CA ASP A 155 6.05 8.98 21.31
C ASP A 155 5.62 7.65 20.70
N ALA A 156 5.03 7.68 19.49
CA ALA A 156 4.58 6.48 18.79
C ALA A 156 5.76 5.58 18.37
N TRP A 157 5.59 4.27 18.56
CA TRP A 157 6.53 3.26 18.11
C TRP A 157 6.32 2.93 16.64
N ILE A 158 7.38 3.06 15.84
CA ILE A 158 7.31 3.06 14.38
C ILE A 158 7.87 1.74 13.84
N VAL A 159 7.05 1.00 13.12
CA VAL A 159 7.42 -0.25 12.42
C VAL A 159 7.43 0.01 10.92
N HIS A 160 8.48 -0.41 10.22
CA HIS A 160 8.56 -0.32 8.77
C HIS A 160 8.63 -1.70 8.10
N THR A 161 7.77 -1.94 7.12
CA THR A 161 7.85 -3.17 6.31
C THR A 161 8.83 -2.97 5.16
N CYS A 162 10.06 -3.45 5.24
CA CYS A 162 11.03 -3.44 4.12
C CYS A 162 10.99 -4.78 3.36
N GLY A 163 11.84 -5.01 2.35
CA GLY A 163 11.86 -6.32 1.68
C GLY A 163 12.76 -6.45 0.46
N SER A 164 12.77 -7.67 -0.10
CA SER A 164 13.73 -8.11 -1.13
C SER A 164 13.40 -7.70 -2.57
N ASP A 165 12.17 -7.24 -2.85
CA ASP A 165 11.71 -6.86 -4.19
C ASP A 165 10.40 -6.04 -4.14
N CYS A 166 9.94 -5.53 -5.28
CA CYS A 166 8.60 -5.01 -5.49
C CYS A 166 7.53 -6.11 -5.43
N ASN A 167 6.30 -5.78 -5.02
CA ASN A 167 5.13 -6.66 -5.12
C ASN A 167 5.24 -8.02 -4.37
N ILE A 168 5.98 -8.08 -3.27
CA ILE A 168 6.19 -9.32 -2.50
C ILE A 168 5.39 -9.44 -1.21
N GLY A 169 4.68 -8.39 -0.77
CA GLY A 169 3.83 -8.47 0.42
C GLY A 169 3.92 -7.30 1.39
N LYS A 170 4.92 -6.41 1.30
CA LYS A 170 5.14 -5.28 2.25
C LYS A 170 3.87 -4.58 2.72
N LYS A 171 3.09 -4.05 1.79
CA LYS A 171 1.81 -3.39 2.12
C LYS A 171 0.83 -4.35 2.82
N THR A 172 0.68 -5.57 2.30
CA THR A 172 -0.19 -6.58 2.89
C THR A 172 0.23 -6.88 4.32
N THR A 173 1.51 -7.19 4.55
CA THR A 173 2.08 -7.37 5.89
C THR A 173 1.78 -6.19 6.80
N GLY A 174 1.99 -4.96 6.31
CA GLY A 174 1.73 -3.75 7.10
C GLY A 174 0.26 -3.56 7.45
N LEU A 175 -0.65 -3.82 6.51
CA LEU A 175 -2.10 -3.77 6.75
C LEU A 175 -2.56 -4.86 7.72
N GLU A 176 -2.03 -6.07 7.61
CA GLU A 176 -2.35 -7.17 8.54
C GLU A 176 -1.88 -6.84 9.96
N ILE A 177 -0.66 -6.30 10.14
CA ILE A 177 -0.17 -5.83 11.44
C ILE A 177 -1.07 -4.71 11.97
N TRP A 178 -1.41 -3.72 11.13
CA TRP A 178 -2.28 -2.61 11.50
C TRP A 178 -3.66 -3.06 11.98
N ASN A 179 -4.30 -3.96 11.23
CA ASN A 179 -5.62 -4.50 11.55
C ASN A 179 -5.57 -5.33 12.84
N GLU A 180 -4.59 -6.23 12.96
CA GLU A 180 -4.46 -7.12 14.12
C GLU A 180 -4.12 -6.35 15.40
N ALA A 181 -3.22 -5.36 15.34
CA ALA A 181 -2.87 -4.54 16.49
C ALA A 181 -4.09 -3.75 17.00
N ASN A 182 -4.85 -3.11 16.11
CA ASN A 182 -6.09 -2.42 16.49
C ASN A 182 -7.15 -3.37 17.02
N ARG A 183 -7.30 -4.57 16.44
CA ARG A 183 -8.22 -5.61 16.94
C ARG A 183 -7.89 -6.04 18.38
N ARG A 184 -6.61 -5.97 18.76
CA ARG A 184 -6.11 -6.23 20.13
C ARG A 184 -6.12 -5.00 21.04
N GLY A 185 -6.63 -3.87 20.57
CA GLY A 185 -6.72 -2.63 21.34
C GLY A 185 -5.41 -1.86 21.47
N ILE A 186 -4.44 -2.08 20.57
CA ILE A 186 -3.23 -1.25 20.46
C ILE A 186 -3.52 -0.16 19.41
N PRO A 187 -3.73 1.11 19.81
CA PRO A 187 -4.03 2.19 18.87
C PRO A 187 -2.89 2.31 17.85
N THR A 188 -3.18 1.95 16.60
CA THR A 188 -2.16 1.85 15.55
C THR A 188 -2.59 2.63 14.32
N GLY A 189 -1.72 3.52 13.83
CA GLY A 189 -1.89 4.21 12.56
C GLY A 189 -1.16 3.51 11.42
N PHE A 190 -1.62 3.74 10.18
CA PHE A 190 -0.98 3.19 8.98
C PHE A 190 -0.47 4.31 8.06
N ALA A 191 0.85 4.46 7.96
CA ALA A 191 1.47 5.43 7.07
C ALA A 191 1.59 4.85 5.66
N ALA A 192 0.57 5.09 4.82
CA ALA A 192 0.57 4.65 3.43
C ALA A 192 1.52 5.49 2.56
N THR A 193 2.36 4.79 1.80
CA THR A 193 3.42 5.37 0.95
C THR A 193 3.21 5.08 -0.54
N GLY A 194 2.13 4.38 -0.87
CA GLY A 194 1.72 4.10 -2.24
C GLY A 194 0.21 4.21 -2.43
N GLN A 195 -0.20 4.33 -3.70
CA GLN A 195 -1.60 4.57 -4.07
C GLN A 195 -2.58 3.55 -3.48
N SER A 196 -2.20 2.27 -3.52
CA SER A 196 -3.08 1.22 -3.02
C SER A 196 -3.18 1.20 -1.50
N GLY A 197 -2.20 1.74 -0.76
CA GLY A 197 -2.31 1.98 0.67
C GLY A 197 -3.24 3.15 0.94
N ILE A 198 -3.04 4.27 0.24
CA ILE A 198 -3.86 5.49 0.32
C ILE A 198 -5.35 5.21 0.09
N LEU A 199 -5.69 4.36 -0.88
CA LEU A 199 -7.08 3.97 -1.15
C LEU A 199 -7.71 3.12 -0.03
N ILE A 200 -6.89 2.40 0.75
CA ILE A 200 -7.37 1.50 1.80
C ILE A 200 -7.48 2.24 3.15
N SER A 201 -6.42 2.97 3.51
CA SER A 201 -6.34 3.72 4.78
C SER A 201 -7.02 5.07 4.73
N GLY A 202 -7.29 5.62 3.54
CA GLY A 202 -7.90 6.94 3.36
C GLY A 202 -6.97 8.13 3.57
N HIS A 203 -5.67 7.90 3.81
CA HIS A 203 -4.66 8.94 3.88
C HIS A 203 -3.29 8.39 3.48
N GLY A 204 -2.37 9.26 3.09
CA GLY A 204 -0.98 8.91 2.77
C GLY A 204 -0.41 9.73 1.62
N VAL A 205 0.68 9.24 1.04
CA VAL A 205 1.33 9.89 -0.11
C VAL A 205 1.85 8.86 -1.11
N ALA A 206 1.71 9.12 -2.41
CA ALA A 206 2.38 8.34 -3.44
C ALA A 206 3.82 8.85 -3.57
N VAL A 207 4.75 8.30 -2.78
CA VAL A 207 6.14 8.80 -2.69
C VAL A 207 6.83 8.82 -4.06
N ASP A 208 6.50 7.85 -4.93
CA ASP A 208 7.04 7.73 -6.29
C ASP A 208 6.68 8.90 -7.24
N ALA A 209 5.73 9.75 -6.85
CA ALA A 209 5.31 10.93 -7.59
C ALA A 209 5.82 12.24 -6.96
N VAL A 210 6.47 12.19 -5.81
CA VAL A 210 6.99 13.37 -5.11
C VAL A 210 8.37 13.73 -5.67
N PRO A 211 8.65 15.01 -5.99
CA PRO A 211 10.00 15.41 -6.41
C PRO A 211 11.05 15.09 -5.35
N GLY A 212 12.26 14.72 -5.78
CA GLY A 212 13.32 14.14 -4.92
C GLY A 212 13.55 14.86 -3.60
N ASP A 213 13.78 16.18 -3.64
CA ASP A 213 14.04 17.01 -2.46
C ASP A 213 12.94 16.93 -1.39
N PHE A 214 11.69 16.66 -1.79
CA PHE A 214 10.52 16.68 -0.93
C PHE A 214 10.05 15.28 -0.53
N MET A 215 10.60 14.21 -1.11
CA MET A 215 10.17 12.83 -0.79
C MET A 215 10.28 12.54 0.70
N GLY A 216 11.39 12.95 1.33
CA GLY A 216 11.60 12.69 2.74
C GLY A 216 10.65 13.47 3.65
N GLY A 217 10.34 14.72 3.29
CA GLY A 217 9.37 15.54 4.01
C GLY A 217 7.94 15.00 3.88
N ALA A 218 7.60 14.44 2.72
CA ALA A 218 6.30 13.81 2.49
C ALA A 218 6.12 12.55 3.34
N VAL A 219 7.15 11.69 3.41
CA VAL A 219 7.13 10.50 4.27
C VAL A 219 7.02 10.90 5.74
N GLU A 220 7.86 11.83 6.20
CA GLU A 220 7.84 12.32 7.58
C GLU A 220 6.45 12.85 7.98
N GLN A 221 5.82 13.65 7.12
CA GLN A 221 4.49 14.17 7.38
C GLN A 221 3.43 13.06 7.51
N VAL A 222 3.46 12.05 6.64
CA VAL A 222 2.50 10.93 6.70
C VAL A 222 2.72 10.08 7.95
N VAL A 223 3.96 9.91 8.40
CA VAL A 223 4.27 9.21 9.66
C VAL A 223 3.74 10.00 10.87
N ILE A 224 3.95 11.33 10.91
CA ILE A 224 3.41 12.20 11.97
C ILE A 224 1.88 12.14 11.99
N GLN A 225 1.23 12.19 10.84
CA GLN A 225 -0.23 12.07 10.73
C GLN A 225 -0.72 10.71 11.23
N ALA A 226 -0.04 9.62 10.86
CA ALA A 226 -0.38 8.29 11.34
C ALA A 226 -0.13 8.12 12.85
N ALA A 227 0.83 8.84 13.43
CA ALA A 227 1.11 8.80 14.86
C ALA A 227 0.08 9.55 15.72
N ALA A 228 -0.71 10.47 15.14
CA ALA A 228 -1.64 11.29 15.89
C ALA A 228 -2.69 10.44 16.62
N GLY A 229 -2.60 10.39 17.95
CA GLY A 229 -3.49 9.59 18.80
C GLY A 229 -3.22 8.09 18.79
N ASN A 230 -2.11 7.64 18.19
CA ASN A 230 -1.75 6.22 18.10
C ASN A 230 -0.47 5.93 18.88
N GLU A 231 -0.40 4.74 19.48
CA GLU A 231 0.79 4.23 20.16
C GLU A 231 1.77 3.62 19.15
N TRP A 232 1.27 3.03 18.07
CA TRP A 232 2.07 2.42 17.01
C TRP A 232 1.82 3.10 15.67
N VAL A 233 2.83 3.10 14.81
CA VAL A 233 2.70 3.43 13.38
C VAL A 233 3.30 2.32 12.54
N VAL A 234 2.54 1.81 11.58
CA VAL A 234 3.06 0.88 10.57
C VAL A 234 3.26 1.63 9.26
N VAL A 235 4.51 1.71 8.80
CA VAL A 235 4.91 2.39 7.58
C VAL A 235 4.96 1.41 6.41
N GLU A 236 4.10 1.62 5.42
CA GLU A 236 4.09 0.86 4.17
C GLU A 236 5.44 0.99 3.47
N GLY A 237 6.06 -0.13 3.10
CA GLY A 237 7.28 -0.09 2.29
C GLY A 237 7.06 -0.16 0.80
N GLN A 238 7.92 0.55 0.09
CA GLN A 238 8.03 0.54 -1.37
C GLN A 238 9.36 -0.08 -1.80
N ALA A 239 9.34 -0.82 -2.91
CA ALA A 239 10.52 -1.44 -3.52
C ALA A 239 11.42 -2.24 -2.54
N GLY A 240 12.72 -2.29 -2.80
CA GLY A 240 13.74 -2.89 -1.94
C GLY A 240 15.07 -2.18 -2.18
N LEU A 241 15.97 -2.16 -1.19
CA LEU A 241 17.27 -1.46 -1.30
C LEU A 241 18.17 -2.06 -2.39
N ASN A 242 17.95 -3.33 -2.74
CA ASN A 242 18.63 -4.03 -3.84
C ASN A 242 18.01 -3.75 -5.23
N HIS A 243 16.94 -2.96 -5.34
CA HIS A 243 16.21 -2.77 -6.59
C HIS A 243 16.74 -1.58 -7.40
N ILE A 244 17.20 -1.82 -8.63
CA ILE A 244 17.84 -0.80 -9.51
C ILE A 244 17.00 0.48 -9.65
N GLN A 245 15.70 0.36 -9.90
CA GLN A 245 14.82 1.51 -10.10
C GLN A 245 14.28 2.10 -8.78
N GLY A 246 14.17 1.29 -7.73
CA GLY A 246 13.29 1.57 -6.60
C GLY A 246 14.01 1.79 -5.26
N SER A 247 15.32 1.52 -5.23
CA SER A 247 16.15 1.64 -4.04
C SER A 247 16.15 3.05 -3.45
N GLY A 248 16.14 4.10 -4.29
CA GLY A 248 16.06 5.48 -3.84
C GLY A 248 14.79 5.78 -3.03
N VAL A 249 13.64 5.25 -3.45
CA VAL A 249 12.37 5.39 -2.72
C VAL A 249 12.40 4.58 -1.43
N ALA A 250 12.90 3.34 -1.47
CA ALA A 250 13.02 2.49 -0.29
C ALA A 250 13.91 3.14 0.79
N LEU A 251 15.07 3.67 0.40
CA LEU A 251 16.00 4.35 1.29
C LEU A 251 15.42 5.65 1.86
N THR A 252 14.72 6.42 1.02
CA THR A 252 14.03 7.64 1.46
C THR A 252 13.02 7.32 2.55
N ILE A 253 12.19 6.28 2.37
CA ILE A 253 11.20 5.90 3.39
C ILE A 253 11.90 5.48 4.68
N LEU A 254 12.93 4.65 4.59
CA LEU A 254 13.70 4.18 5.75
C LEU A 254 14.29 5.35 6.57
N HIS A 255 15.00 6.26 5.90
CA HIS A 255 15.63 7.42 6.54
C HIS A 255 14.63 8.47 7.04
N SER A 256 13.44 8.53 6.44
CA SER A 256 12.45 9.56 6.79
C SER A 256 11.48 9.12 7.86
N ALA A 257 11.19 7.81 7.92
CA ALA A 257 10.38 7.22 8.96
C ALA A 257 11.16 7.03 10.27
N LEU A 258 12.49 6.86 10.19
CA LEU A 258 13.36 6.51 11.34
C LEU A 258 12.68 5.46 12.23
N PRO A 259 12.43 4.25 11.69
CA PRO A 259 11.66 3.25 12.39
C PRO A 259 12.39 2.77 13.65
N HIS A 260 11.63 2.23 14.58
CA HIS A 260 12.16 1.50 15.72
C HIS A 260 12.43 0.03 15.39
N ALA A 261 11.62 -0.54 14.48
CA ALA A 261 11.74 -1.93 14.06
C ALA A 261 11.42 -2.10 12.58
N LEU A 262 12.02 -3.14 12.00
CA LEU A 262 11.76 -3.55 10.62
C LEU A 262 11.05 -4.92 10.60
N VAL A 263 10.14 -5.09 9.64
CA VAL A 263 9.62 -6.41 9.24
C VAL A 263 10.05 -6.66 7.80
N PHE A 264 10.96 -7.60 7.61
CA PHE A 264 11.53 -7.86 6.29
C PHE A 264 10.59 -8.76 5.48
N CYS A 265 10.13 -8.29 4.32
CA CYS A 265 9.18 -9.02 3.51
C CYS A 265 9.87 -9.74 2.34
N HIS A 266 9.47 -10.98 2.07
CA HIS A 266 10.01 -11.78 0.96
C HIS A 266 8.92 -12.66 0.30
N ARG A 267 9.09 -13.03 -0.98
CA ARG A 267 8.25 -14.03 -1.65
C ARG A 267 9.04 -15.32 -1.77
N LEU A 268 8.58 -16.40 -1.13
CA LEU A 268 9.30 -17.67 -1.13
C LEU A 268 9.54 -18.17 -2.57
N GLY A 269 10.71 -18.76 -2.79
CA GLY A 269 11.16 -19.24 -4.10
C GLY A 269 11.53 -18.15 -5.11
N ALA A 270 11.48 -16.86 -4.74
CA ALA A 270 11.89 -15.80 -5.65
C ALA A 270 13.42 -15.66 -5.69
N GLU A 271 14.03 -16.06 -6.80
CA GLU A 271 15.47 -15.91 -7.04
C GLU A 271 15.81 -14.63 -7.81
N ARG A 272 14.82 -14.01 -8.46
CA ARG A 272 15.00 -12.80 -9.27
C ARG A 272 13.89 -11.79 -9.03
N THR A 273 14.22 -10.51 -9.21
CA THR A 273 13.25 -9.42 -9.10
C THR A 273 12.21 -9.49 -10.21
N LYS A 274 10.96 -9.15 -9.93
CA LYS A 274 9.83 -9.30 -10.85
C LYS A 274 9.95 -8.52 -12.17
N VAL A 275 10.47 -7.29 -12.13
CA VAL A 275 10.42 -6.36 -13.29
C VAL A 275 11.69 -6.43 -14.12
N TRP A 276 12.85 -6.45 -13.47
CA TRP A 276 14.15 -6.35 -14.13
C TRP A 276 14.86 -7.69 -14.25
N GLU A 277 14.26 -8.75 -13.70
CA GLU A 277 14.86 -10.08 -13.62
C GLU A 277 16.32 -10.03 -13.16
N THR A 278 16.65 -9.24 -12.15
CA THR A 278 18.00 -9.25 -11.55
C THR A 278 18.06 -10.27 -10.43
N PRO A 279 19.20 -10.94 -10.19
CA PRO A 279 19.35 -11.85 -9.06
C PRO A 279 19.00 -11.15 -7.74
N ILE A 280 18.26 -11.85 -6.87
CA ILE A 280 18.04 -11.43 -5.48
C ILE A 280 19.24 -11.96 -4.67
N PRO A 281 20.04 -11.09 -4.03
CA PRO A 281 21.12 -11.55 -3.14
C PRO A 281 20.59 -12.42 -1.98
N PRO A 282 21.47 -13.14 -1.27
CA PRO A 282 21.07 -13.88 -0.07
C PRO A 282 20.28 -12.99 0.89
N ILE A 283 19.15 -13.50 1.41
CA ILE A 283 18.22 -12.69 2.20
C ILE A 283 18.88 -12.08 3.43
N ALA A 284 19.77 -12.81 4.09
CA ALA A 284 20.58 -12.32 5.21
C ALA A 284 21.41 -11.06 4.84
N GLU A 285 21.95 -10.97 3.61
CA GLU A 285 22.71 -9.81 3.16
C GLU A 285 21.81 -8.58 2.94
N ILE A 286 20.62 -8.78 2.39
CA ILE A 286 19.66 -7.68 2.18
C ILE A 286 19.10 -7.20 3.52
N ILE A 287 18.87 -8.12 4.48
CA ILE A 287 18.51 -7.77 5.86
C ILE A 287 19.59 -6.89 6.48
N ARG A 288 20.85 -7.34 6.45
CA ARG A 288 22.00 -6.56 6.97
C ARG A 288 22.06 -5.18 6.33
N MET A 289 21.87 -5.09 5.00
CA MET A 289 21.84 -3.81 4.28
C MET A 289 20.74 -2.87 4.79
N ASN A 290 19.54 -3.37 5.13
CA ASN A 290 18.47 -2.54 5.69
C ASN A 290 18.80 -2.07 7.11
N GLU A 291 19.40 -2.93 7.93
CA GLU A 291 19.79 -2.57 9.30
C GLU A 291 20.92 -1.53 9.30
N GLU A 292 21.96 -1.72 8.47
CA GLU A 292 23.08 -0.79 8.33
C GLU A 292 22.64 0.59 7.81
N LEU A 293 21.63 0.62 6.94
CA LEU A 293 21.07 1.85 6.35
C LEU A 293 19.86 2.41 7.11
N SER A 294 19.48 1.86 8.28
CA SER A 294 18.33 2.36 9.06
C SER A 294 18.52 3.76 9.65
N GLY A 295 19.72 4.32 9.54
CA GLY A 295 20.04 5.71 9.88
C GLY A 295 20.73 5.83 11.24
N VAL A 296 21.64 6.80 11.35
CA VAL A 296 22.47 7.03 12.56
C VAL A 296 21.62 7.50 13.75
N LEU A 297 20.57 8.27 13.48
CA LEU A 297 19.74 8.88 14.53
C LEU A 297 18.88 7.85 15.27
N ARG A 298 18.49 6.76 14.60
CA ARG A 298 17.74 5.65 15.21
C ARG A 298 18.01 4.35 14.44
N PRO A 299 19.06 3.59 14.82
CA PRO A 299 19.31 2.28 14.24
C PRO A 299 18.14 1.34 14.52
N ALA A 300 17.65 0.66 13.49
CA ALA A 300 16.55 -0.28 13.54
C ALA A 300 17.02 -1.68 13.12
N ARG A 301 16.49 -2.69 13.80
CA ARG A 301 16.74 -4.11 13.48
C ARG A 301 15.51 -4.77 12.88
N VAL A 302 15.72 -5.82 12.11
CA VAL A 302 14.65 -6.70 11.64
C VAL A 302 14.20 -7.58 12.80
N ALA A 303 12.93 -7.45 13.19
CA ALA A 303 12.34 -8.25 14.26
C ALA A 303 11.77 -9.58 13.75
N ALA A 304 11.30 -9.62 12.49
CA ALA A 304 10.73 -10.80 11.87
C ALA A 304 10.81 -10.72 10.35
N ILE A 305 10.69 -11.89 9.71
CA ILE A 305 10.52 -12.01 8.27
C ILE A 305 9.06 -12.36 7.97
N SER A 306 8.40 -11.52 7.17
CA SER A 306 7.09 -11.81 6.63
C SER A 306 7.21 -12.39 5.22
N VAL A 307 6.69 -13.60 5.00
CA VAL A 307 6.78 -14.23 3.69
C VAL A 307 5.44 -14.30 2.99
N ASN A 308 5.49 -14.25 1.67
CA ASN A 308 4.40 -14.64 0.78
C ASN A 308 4.70 -16.04 0.25
N SER A 309 3.93 -17.02 0.72
CA SER A 309 4.05 -18.44 0.36
C SER A 309 2.98 -18.93 -0.63
N VAL A 310 2.34 -18.01 -1.36
CA VAL A 310 1.32 -18.40 -2.37
C VAL A 310 1.93 -19.39 -3.37
N GLY A 311 1.25 -20.52 -3.55
CA GLY A 311 1.66 -21.61 -4.44
C GLY A 311 2.48 -22.71 -3.77
N PHE A 312 2.88 -22.55 -2.51
CA PHE A 312 3.56 -23.59 -1.74
C PHE A 312 2.55 -24.53 -1.08
N SER A 313 2.90 -25.81 -0.91
CA SER A 313 2.19 -26.70 0.02
C SER A 313 2.51 -26.32 1.47
N ASP A 314 1.75 -26.86 2.43
CA ASP A 314 2.03 -26.66 3.85
C ASP A 314 3.41 -27.20 4.25
N GLU A 315 3.82 -28.32 3.67
CA GLU A 315 5.12 -28.95 3.92
C GLU A 315 6.27 -28.13 3.33
N ASP A 316 6.14 -27.70 2.06
CA ASP A 316 7.16 -26.88 1.41
C ASP A 316 7.30 -25.52 2.10
N TYR A 317 6.19 -24.91 2.51
CA TYR A 317 6.21 -23.67 3.28
C TYR A 317 7.00 -23.83 4.58
N ARG A 318 6.72 -24.87 5.39
CA ARG A 318 7.43 -25.09 6.66
C ARG A 318 8.93 -25.31 6.43
N ARG A 319 9.28 -26.14 5.44
CA ARG A 319 10.68 -26.42 5.12
C ARG A 319 11.45 -25.15 4.71
N GLU A 320 10.88 -24.34 3.81
CA GLU A 320 11.54 -23.10 3.38
C GLU A 320 11.55 -22.03 4.48
N ALA A 321 10.52 -21.98 5.34
CA ALA A 321 10.50 -21.10 6.50
C ALA A 321 11.59 -21.48 7.50
N GLU A 322 11.69 -22.75 7.91
CA GLU A 322 12.71 -23.25 8.84
C GLU A 322 14.13 -23.01 8.32
N LYS A 323 14.35 -23.21 7.01
CA LYS A 323 15.62 -22.88 6.37
C LYS A 323 15.94 -21.39 6.49
N LEU A 324 14.98 -20.52 6.20
CA LEU A 324 15.18 -19.08 6.29
C LEU A 324 15.37 -18.61 7.74
N GLU A 325 14.68 -19.22 8.70
CA GLU A 325 14.90 -19.00 10.14
C GLU A 325 16.33 -19.41 10.54
N ALA A 326 16.83 -20.55 10.06
CA ALA A 326 18.20 -21.00 10.32
C ALA A 326 19.27 -20.09 9.68
N ASP A 327 19.03 -19.63 8.44
CA ASP A 327 19.97 -18.79 7.70
C ASP A 327 20.06 -17.36 8.27
N THR A 328 18.99 -16.87 8.91
CA THR A 328 18.88 -15.46 9.35
C THR A 328 18.82 -15.29 10.87
N GLY A 329 18.47 -16.34 11.61
CA GLY A 329 18.20 -16.26 13.04
C GLY A 329 16.92 -15.50 13.40
N LEU A 330 16.04 -15.23 12.43
CA LEU A 330 14.82 -14.43 12.61
C LEU A 330 13.57 -15.29 12.43
N PRO A 331 12.49 -15.04 13.20
CA PRO A 331 11.24 -15.76 13.03
C PRO A 331 10.59 -15.45 11.68
N VAL A 332 10.07 -16.49 11.02
CA VAL A 332 9.39 -16.40 9.72
C VAL A 332 7.89 -16.62 9.89
N VAL A 333 7.08 -15.69 9.36
CA VAL A 333 5.62 -15.68 9.49
C VAL A 333 4.98 -15.42 8.12
N ASP A 334 3.95 -16.17 7.74
CA ASP A 334 3.09 -15.81 6.61
C ASP A 334 1.72 -15.37 7.16
N PRO A 335 1.45 -14.05 7.29
CA PRO A 335 0.23 -13.58 7.92
C PRO A 335 -1.04 -13.91 7.13
N ILE A 336 -0.93 -14.15 5.82
CA ILE A 336 -2.09 -14.50 4.99
C ILE A 336 -2.40 -15.99 5.11
N ARG A 337 -1.37 -16.85 5.08
CA ARG A 337 -1.53 -18.29 5.28
C ARG A 337 -1.98 -18.62 6.71
N GLU A 338 -1.43 -17.94 7.71
CA GLU A 338 -1.81 -18.11 9.13
C GLU A 338 -3.17 -17.48 9.47
N GLY A 339 -3.78 -16.74 8.53
CA GLY A 339 -5.09 -16.11 8.68
C GLY A 339 -5.11 -14.84 9.54
N SER A 340 -3.97 -14.43 10.10
CA SER A 340 -3.79 -13.16 10.80
C SER A 340 -2.32 -12.81 10.98
N ALA A 341 -2.01 -11.53 11.25
CA ALA A 341 -0.68 -11.11 11.71
C ALA A 341 -0.46 -11.28 13.22
N ALA A 342 -1.22 -12.18 13.88
CA ALA A 342 -1.17 -12.38 15.33
C ALA A 342 0.26 -12.57 15.86
N ARG A 343 0.98 -13.51 15.26
CA ARG A 343 2.36 -13.86 15.63
C ARG A 343 3.34 -12.73 15.33
N LEU A 344 3.16 -11.98 14.23
CA LEU A 344 3.96 -10.79 13.94
C LEU A 344 3.77 -9.71 15.01
N VAL A 345 2.53 -9.45 15.45
CA VAL A 345 2.25 -8.47 16.50
C VAL A 345 2.89 -8.89 17.83
N ASP A 346 2.84 -10.18 18.18
CA ASP A 346 3.49 -10.68 19.40
C ASP A 346 5.01 -10.49 19.37
N ILE A 347 5.66 -10.82 18.25
CA ILE A 347 7.11 -10.60 18.05
C ILE A 347 7.44 -9.11 18.16
N LEU A 348 6.65 -8.25 17.52
CA LEU A 348 6.87 -6.80 17.54
C LEU A 348 6.70 -6.21 18.94
N ARG A 349 5.74 -6.69 19.75
CA ARG A 349 5.59 -6.26 21.15
C ARG A 349 6.79 -6.68 22.00
N ALA A 350 7.27 -7.92 21.83
CA ALA A 350 8.46 -8.38 22.54
C ALA A 350 9.68 -7.51 22.16
N HIS A 351 9.87 -7.25 20.87
CA HIS A 351 10.94 -6.40 20.37
C HIS A 351 10.85 -4.95 20.88
N GLN A 352 9.64 -4.38 20.96
CA GLN A 352 9.41 -3.05 21.55
C GLN A 352 9.88 -3.01 23.00
N LEU A 353 9.54 -4.02 23.82
CA LEU A 353 9.94 -4.08 25.22
C LEU A 353 11.46 -4.22 25.38
N GLU A 354 12.09 -5.07 24.57
CA GLU A 354 13.55 -5.27 24.59
C GLU A 354 14.32 -3.98 24.22
N THR A 355 13.84 -3.25 23.22
CA THR A 355 14.52 -2.05 22.71
C THR A 355 14.25 -0.80 23.55
N ALA A 356 13.11 -0.73 24.26
CA ALA A 356 12.82 0.35 25.21
C ALA A 356 13.88 0.46 26.32
N HIS A 357 14.51 -0.65 26.71
CA HIS A 357 15.57 -0.67 27.71
C HIS A 357 16.95 -0.25 27.18
N GLN A 358 17.12 -0.12 25.87
CA GLN A 358 18.41 0.12 25.21
C GLN A 358 18.56 1.54 24.64
N GLN A 359 17.49 2.35 24.62
CA GLN A 359 17.59 3.73 24.14
C GLN A 359 18.27 4.63 25.19
N PRO A 360 19.42 5.27 24.88
CA PRO A 360 19.97 6.28 25.76
C PRO A 360 19.00 7.46 25.89
N ALA A 361 18.94 8.06 27.09
CA ALA A 361 18.11 9.22 27.37
C ALA A 361 18.26 10.28 26.25
N ARG A 362 17.13 10.83 25.77
CA ARG A 362 17.07 11.83 24.70
C ARG A 362 18.25 12.82 24.85
N LEU A 363 19.14 12.89 23.86
CA LEU A 363 20.20 13.88 23.82
C LEU A 363 19.52 15.26 23.84
N SER A 364 19.60 15.92 24.98
CA SER A 364 19.00 17.23 25.28
C SER A 364 19.63 18.35 24.47
#